data_AF-A3WQY5-F1
#
_entry.id   AF-A3WQY5-F1
#
_cell.length_a   1.000
_cell.length_b   1.000
_cell.length_c   1.000
_cell.angle_alpha   90.00
_cell.angle_beta   90.00
_cell.angle_gamma   90.00
#
_symmetry.space_group_name_H-M   'P 1'
#
loop_
_entity.id
_entity.type
_entity.pdbx_description
1 polymer ?
#
loop_
_entity_poly.entity_id
_entity_poly.type
_entity_poly.pdbx_seq_one_letter_code
_entity_poly.pdbx_strand_id
1 'polypeptide(L)'
;MQAKEAWTAFPDAGSPAVQVSKTATDGHTVFLGGCNKRLGAGFTGTFSSYRGDALQKIDDQSEPVTFEVTGKAGTERFAGGLHYIAGEESWGITGLLSPAFVVAFGRGDMLTVRNERGKAAFSFELQGSSKAAGTMQRVCGFATAPAASPRDSWTAASTTATAITGDIQISAKGIRFENGTTLELTSTDQPGVLRLVKRENPVLKNNNLLCGQQPPTFVVYGRDERTESLDSSSNLYLKVYNGSQIPPGSDAIGMDHKGSGFCALYNYTR
;
A
#
# COMPACT_ATOMS: atom_id res chain seq x y z
N MET A 1 9.28 -2.48 37.74
CA MET A 1 8.77 -2.52 36.35
C MET A 1 9.18 -1.22 35.69
N GLN A 2 10.07 -1.25 34.68
CA GLN A 2 10.35 -0.07 33.85
C GLN A 2 9.09 0.24 33.04
N ALA A 3 8.67 1.50 33.02
CA ALA A 3 7.57 1.93 32.17
C ALA A 3 7.94 1.61 30.72
N LYS A 4 7.03 0.96 29.98
CA LYS A 4 7.21 0.76 28.54
C LYS A 4 7.34 2.13 27.88
N GLU A 5 8.50 2.40 27.30
CA GLU A 5 8.78 3.63 26.58
C GLU A 5 7.77 3.78 25.43
N ALA A 6 7.11 4.92 25.28
CA ALA A 6 6.20 5.17 24.16
C ALA A 6 6.93 5.89 23.03
N TRP A 7 6.44 5.80 21.80
CA TRP A 7 6.93 6.64 20.71
C TRP A 7 6.74 8.12 21.04
N THR A 8 7.83 8.86 21.01
CA THR A 8 7.84 10.31 21.23
C THR A 8 8.15 11.04 19.92
N ALA A 9 7.50 12.18 19.71
CA ALA A 9 7.75 13.05 18.55
C ALA A 9 8.10 14.46 19.01
N PHE A 10 9.19 14.99 18.46
CA PHE A 10 9.74 16.29 18.77
C PHE A 10 9.78 17.13 17.48
N PRO A 11 8.86 18.09 17.31
CA PRO A 11 8.97 19.08 16.26
C PRO A 11 10.24 19.91 16.46
N ASP A 12 10.98 20.15 15.38
CA ASP A 12 12.08 21.11 15.38
C ASP A 12 11.49 22.53 15.25
N ALA A 13 11.84 23.43 16.17
CA ALA A 13 11.33 24.81 16.17
C ALA A 13 11.85 25.64 14.98
N GLY A 14 12.98 25.25 14.38
CA GLY A 14 13.63 26.00 13.29
C GLY A 14 13.50 25.35 11.91
N SER A 15 12.97 24.13 11.82
CA SER A 15 12.83 23.42 10.56
C SER A 15 11.48 22.70 10.46
N PRO A 16 10.92 22.49 9.26
CA PRO A 16 9.67 21.75 9.11
C PRO A 16 9.92 20.24 9.22
N ALA A 17 10.52 19.83 10.34
CA ALA A 17 10.93 18.47 10.63
C ALA A 17 10.40 18.00 12.00
N VAL A 18 10.24 16.70 12.11
CA VAL A 18 9.88 16.02 13.36
C VAL A 18 10.87 14.89 13.55
N GLN A 19 11.43 14.80 14.74
CA GLN A 19 12.24 13.67 15.16
C GLN A 19 11.42 12.71 16.02
N VAL A 20 11.60 11.42 15.81
CA VAL A 20 11.04 10.36 16.63
C VAL A 20 12.14 9.37 16.99
N SER A 21 12.02 8.73 18.14
CA SER A 21 12.93 7.68 18.57
C SER A 21 12.18 6.58 19.31
N LYS A 22 12.74 5.37 19.25
CA LYS A 22 12.19 4.21 19.97
C LYS A 22 13.22 3.08 20.06
N THR A 23 13.29 2.43 21.21
CA THR A 23 13.99 1.14 21.37
C THR A 23 13.09 -0.02 20.93
N ALA A 24 13.63 -0.91 20.11
CA ALA A 24 12.97 -2.12 19.63
C ALA A 24 12.67 -3.10 20.77
N THR A 25 11.83 -4.09 20.46
CA THR A 25 11.42 -5.17 21.37
C THR A 25 12.55 -6.11 21.77
N ASP A 26 13.66 -6.10 21.02
CA ASP A 26 14.89 -6.80 21.37
C ASP A 26 15.67 -6.13 22.52
N GLY A 27 15.24 -4.93 22.93
CA GLY A 27 15.81 -4.18 24.05
C GLY A 27 17.12 -3.45 23.75
N HIS A 28 17.60 -3.47 22.50
CA HIS A 28 18.88 -2.87 22.14
C HIS A 28 18.90 -2.12 20.81
N THR A 29 18.17 -2.57 19.79
CA THR A 29 18.11 -1.85 18.52
C THR A 29 17.36 -0.53 18.72
N VAL A 30 17.99 0.58 18.38
CA VAL A 30 17.40 1.91 18.53
C VAL A 30 17.08 2.48 17.17
N PHE A 31 15.83 2.93 17.00
CA PHE A 31 15.45 3.75 15.85
C PHE A 31 15.54 5.22 16.20
N LEU A 32 16.16 6.00 15.33
CA LEU A 32 16.11 7.46 15.31
C LEU A 32 15.73 7.90 13.90
N GLY A 33 14.67 8.69 13.78
CA GLY A 33 14.22 9.13 12.47
C GLY A 33 13.10 10.14 12.55
N GLY A 34 12.21 10.12 11.56
CA GLY A 34 11.05 10.98 11.50
C GLY A 34 10.84 11.53 10.09
N CYS A 35 10.49 12.80 10.00
CA CYS A 35 10.17 13.44 8.73
C CYS A 35 10.78 14.83 8.61
N ASN A 36 11.00 15.26 7.37
CA ASN A 36 11.45 16.61 7.05
C ASN A 36 10.78 17.05 5.75
N LYS A 37 9.92 18.06 5.81
CA LYS A 37 9.16 18.58 4.66
C LYS A 37 10.07 18.99 3.50
N ARG A 38 11.31 19.42 3.78
CA ARG A 38 12.28 19.83 2.74
C ARG A 38 12.85 18.65 1.96
N LEU A 39 12.89 17.46 2.56
CA LEU A 39 13.38 16.23 1.90
C LEU A 39 12.30 15.55 1.06
N GLY A 40 11.04 15.96 1.23
CA GLY A 40 9.88 15.38 0.56
C GLY A 40 8.89 14.75 1.54
N ALA A 41 7.79 14.25 1.00
CA ALA A 41 6.74 13.61 1.78
C ALA A 41 7.10 12.16 2.08
N GLY A 42 7.66 11.89 3.27
CA GLY A 42 7.76 10.54 3.79
C GLY A 42 8.56 10.43 5.08
N PHE A 43 8.77 9.20 5.51
CA PHE A 43 9.44 8.85 6.76
C PHE A 43 10.79 8.22 6.49
N THR A 44 11.81 8.62 7.24
CA THR A 44 13.16 8.08 7.12
C THR A 44 13.82 8.01 8.49
N GLY A 45 14.99 7.38 8.59
CA GLY A 45 15.72 7.24 9.83
C GLY A 45 16.83 6.20 9.75
N THR A 46 17.46 5.98 10.89
CA THR A 46 18.53 5.00 11.08
C THR A 46 18.19 4.04 12.22
N PHE A 47 18.69 2.82 12.09
CA PHE A 47 18.65 1.78 13.11
C PHE A 47 20.07 1.55 13.60
N SER A 48 20.32 1.76 14.88
CA SER A 48 21.65 1.53 15.48
C SER A 48 21.59 0.39 16.50
N SER A 49 22.77 -0.10 16.88
CA SER A 49 22.94 -1.15 17.89
C SER A 49 22.30 -2.50 17.55
N TYR A 50 21.87 -2.74 16.31
CA TYR A 50 21.35 -4.04 15.89
C TYR A 50 22.43 -5.13 15.94
N ARG A 51 22.10 -6.25 16.60
CA ARG A 51 23.02 -7.39 16.84
C ARG A 51 22.60 -8.69 16.16
N GLY A 52 21.48 -8.67 15.42
CA GLY A 52 21.02 -9.86 14.70
C GLY A 52 21.80 -10.09 13.41
N ASP A 53 21.43 -11.17 12.73
CA ASP A 53 22.08 -11.71 11.52
C ASP A 53 21.13 -11.69 10.31
N ALA A 54 19.99 -11.00 10.39
CA ALA A 54 19.03 -10.91 9.30
C ALA A 54 19.45 -9.87 8.25
N LEU A 55 20.20 -8.85 8.65
CA LEU A 55 20.73 -7.79 7.78
C LEU A 55 22.24 -7.94 7.65
N GLN A 56 22.77 -7.74 6.46
CA GLN A 56 24.21 -7.78 6.24
C GLN A 56 24.88 -6.46 6.65
N LYS A 57 26.14 -6.56 7.07
CA LYS A 57 27.01 -5.42 7.39
C LYS A 57 27.99 -5.22 6.24
N ILE A 58 27.46 -4.81 5.09
CA ILE A 58 28.27 -4.51 3.90
C ILE A 58 28.12 -3.03 3.63
N ASP A 59 29.23 -2.30 3.79
CA ASP A 59 29.28 -0.86 3.54
C ASP A 59 28.94 -0.57 2.08
N ASP A 60 28.32 0.57 1.83
CA ASP A 60 27.86 1.03 0.52
C ASP A 60 26.81 0.12 -0.18
N GLN A 61 26.32 -0.94 0.46
CA GLN A 61 25.30 -1.83 -0.10
C GLN A 61 23.93 -1.64 0.55
N SER A 62 22.92 -1.44 -0.30
CA SER A 62 21.53 -1.40 0.10
C SER A 62 20.89 -2.78 -0.03
N GLU A 63 20.20 -3.24 1.00
CA GLU A 63 19.42 -4.48 0.99
C GLU A 63 17.92 -4.16 0.95
N PRO A 64 17.14 -4.86 0.11
CA PRO A 64 15.70 -4.72 0.11
C PRO A 64 15.09 -5.28 1.40
N VAL A 65 14.16 -4.51 1.98
CA VAL A 65 13.42 -4.89 3.17
C VAL A 65 11.93 -4.63 3.02
N THR A 66 11.13 -5.31 3.83
CA THR A 66 9.70 -5.03 4.00
C THR A 66 9.45 -4.50 5.40
N PHE A 67 8.79 -3.36 5.48
CA PHE A 67 8.23 -2.82 6.72
C PHE A 67 6.79 -3.31 6.85
N GLU A 68 6.55 -4.18 7.83
CA GLU A 68 5.24 -4.74 8.12
C GLU A 68 4.62 -4.03 9.31
N VAL A 69 3.52 -3.32 9.10
CA VAL A 69 2.73 -2.73 10.18
C VAL A 69 1.53 -3.63 10.43
N THR A 70 1.50 -4.26 11.61
CA THR A 70 0.38 -5.11 12.04
C THR A 70 -0.47 -4.36 13.04
N GLY A 71 -1.79 -4.39 12.85
CA GLY A 71 -2.76 -3.93 13.82
C GLY A 71 -4.08 -4.68 13.70
N LYS A 72 -5.13 -4.17 14.36
CA LYS A 72 -6.46 -4.80 14.37
C LYS A 72 -7.06 -5.08 12.98
N ALA A 73 -6.72 -4.26 11.98
CA ALA A 73 -7.23 -4.41 10.61
C ALA A 73 -6.46 -5.43 9.75
N GLY A 74 -5.36 -5.99 10.28
CA GLY A 74 -4.46 -6.90 9.57
C GLY A 74 -3.04 -6.35 9.46
N THR A 75 -2.29 -6.91 8.52
CA THR A 75 -0.90 -6.52 8.24
C THR A 75 -0.81 -5.76 6.92
N GLU A 76 -0.23 -4.58 6.97
CA GLU A 76 0.13 -3.77 5.81
C GLU A 76 1.63 -3.85 5.56
N ARG A 77 2.03 -3.89 4.29
CA ARG A 77 3.42 -4.09 3.89
C ARG A 77 3.90 -2.93 3.04
N PHE A 78 5.07 -2.42 3.36
CA PHE A 78 5.71 -1.32 2.64
C PHE A 78 7.11 -1.77 2.24
N ALA A 79 7.40 -1.74 0.93
CA ALA A 79 8.75 -1.98 0.45
C ALA A 79 9.67 -0.81 0.83
N GLY A 80 10.91 -1.12 1.13
CA GLY A 80 11.97 -0.14 1.31
C GLY A 80 13.34 -0.80 1.18
N GLY A 81 14.38 -0.06 1.53
CA GLY A 81 15.73 -0.60 1.61
C GLY A 81 16.44 -0.09 2.86
N LEU A 82 17.40 -0.87 3.32
CA LEU A 82 18.34 -0.48 4.37
C LEU A 82 19.76 -0.50 3.84
N HIS A 83 20.51 0.51 4.18
CA HIS A 83 21.91 0.67 3.79
C HIS A 83 22.78 0.70 5.04
N TYR A 84 23.79 -0.16 5.11
CA TYR A 84 24.71 -0.17 6.24
C TYR A 84 25.73 0.96 6.10
N ILE A 85 25.91 1.73 7.18
CA ILE A 85 26.85 2.86 7.26
C ILE A 85 27.94 2.45 8.25
N ALA A 86 29.10 2.00 7.74
CA ALA A 86 30.14 1.43 8.59
C ALA A 86 30.66 2.40 9.67
N GLY A 87 30.81 3.69 9.32
CA GLY A 87 31.28 4.71 10.25
C GLY A 87 30.36 4.99 11.44
N GLU A 88 29.07 4.66 11.33
CA GLU A 88 28.06 4.86 12.39
C GLU A 88 27.60 3.54 13.02
N GLU A 89 28.06 2.40 12.49
CA GLU A 89 27.55 1.07 12.79
C GLU A 89 26.01 1.00 12.77
N SER A 90 25.40 1.64 11.78
CA SER A 90 23.95 1.85 11.68
C SER A 90 23.42 1.41 10.32
N TRP A 91 22.10 1.17 10.24
CA TRP A 91 21.38 0.93 8.99
C TRP A 91 20.46 2.10 8.70
N GLY A 92 20.71 2.85 7.64
CA GLY A 92 19.85 3.94 7.18
C GLY A 92 18.75 3.46 6.24
N ILE A 93 17.54 4.00 6.37
CA ILE A 93 16.49 3.80 5.37
C ILE A 93 16.90 4.47 4.06
N THR A 94 16.92 3.70 2.97
CA THR A 94 17.20 4.25 1.64
C THR A 94 15.95 4.93 1.09
N GLY A 95 16.05 6.25 0.88
CA GLY A 95 14.93 7.06 0.41
C GLY A 95 13.93 7.40 1.52
N LEU A 96 12.65 7.50 1.15
CA LEU A 96 11.56 7.86 2.05
C LEU A 96 10.46 6.78 2.01
N LEU A 97 10.05 6.29 3.19
CA LEU A 97 8.83 5.50 3.31
C LEU A 97 7.62 6.41 3.05
N SER A 98 6.66 5.89 2.30
CA SER A 98 5.55 6.70 1.78
C SER A 98 4.68 7.30 2.90
N PRO A 99 3.91 8.36 2.63
CA PRO A 99 2.93 8.87 3.60
C PRO A 99 1.92 7.81 4.08
N ALA A 100 1.62 6.80 3.27
CA ALA A 100 0.77 5.68 3.66
C ALA A 100 1.40 4.85 4.80
N PHE A 101 2.72 4.69 4.81
CA PHE A 101 3.44 4.07 5.93
C PHE A 101 3.21 4.85 7.22
N VAL A 102 3.30 6.19 7.20
CA VAL A 102 3.09 7.02 8.41
C VAL A 102 1.68 6.88 8.96
N VAL A 103 0.69 6.77 8.07
CA VAL A 103 -0.71 6.50 8.46
C VAL A 103 -0.84 5.13 9.10
N ALA A 104 -0.30 4.08 8.47
CA ALA A 104 -0.31 2.72 9.01
C ALA A 104 0.40 2.65 10.36
N PHE A 105 1.59 3.23 10.46
CA PHE A 105 2.39 3.36 11.68
C PHE A 105 1.58 3.99 12.83
N GLY A 106 0.80 5.04 12.56
CA GLY A 106 -0.03 5.70 13.57
C GLY A 106 -1.25 4.90 14.06
N ARG A 107 -1.68 3.87 13.32
CA ARG A 107 -2.82 2.98 13.68
C ARG A 107 -2.41 1.56 14.08
N GLY A 108 -1.16 1.18 13.80
CA GLY A 108 -0.65 -0.17 14.04
C GLY A 108 -0.35 -0.42 15.51
N ASP A 109 -0.23 -1.71 15.84
CA ASP A 109 0.17 -2.20 17.16
C ASP A 109 1.66 -2.62 17.17
N MET A 110 2.16 -3.12 16.05
CA MET A 110 3.54 -3.61 15.89
C MET A 110 4.09 -3.23 14.51
N LEU A 111 5.33 -2.74 14.47
CA LEU A 111 6.14 -2.62 13.26
C LEU A 111 7.19 -3.73 13.26
N THR A 112 7.31 -4.51 12.19
CA THR A 112 8.38 -5.50 12.01
C THR A 112 9.11 -5.20 10.71
N VAL A 113 10.45 -5.21 10.76
CA VAL A 113 11.28 -5.11 9.56
C VAL A 113 11.77 -6.49 9.18
N ARG A 114 11.55 -6.89 7.92
CA ARG A 114 11.99 -8.18 7.38
C ARG A 114 12.90 -7.98 6.19
N ASN A 115 13.90 -8.85 6.03
CA ASN A 115 14.69 -8.91 4.81
C ASN A 115 13.92 -9.59 3.66
N GLU A 116 14.49 -9.62 2.47
CA GLU A 116 13.93 -10.30 1.28
C GLU A 116 13.65 -11.79 1.49
N ARG A 117 14.37 -12.46 2.41
CA ARG A 117 14.15 -13.87 2.76
C ARG A 117 12.98 -14.06 3.74
N GLY A 118 12.28 -12.97 4.10
CA GLY A 118 11.19 -12.98 5.07
C GLY A 118 11.64 -13.12 6.52
N LYS A 119 12.94 -13.12 6.81
CA LYS A 119 13.48 -13.21 8.18
C LYS A 119 13.31 -11.84 8.85
N ALA A 120 12.72 -11.83 10.04
CA ALA A 120 12.57 -10.63 10.84
C ALA A 120 13.95 -10.17 11.35
N ALA A 121 14.26 -8.90 11.14
CA ALA A 121 15.44 -8.26 11.71
C ALA A 121 15.16 -7.79 13.13
N PHE A 122 14.14 -6.95 13.30
CA PHE A 122 13.72 -6.40 14.58
C PHE A 122 12.26 -5.90 14.50
N SER A 123 11.65 -5.68 15.66
CA SER A 123 10.26 -5.23 15.78
C SER A 123 10.10 -4.15 16.86
N PHE A 124 9.13 -3.25 16.67
CA PHE A 124 8.79 -2.16 17.59
C PHE A 124 7.31 -2.22 17.98
N GLU A 125 7.04 -2.20 19.28
CA GLU A 125 5.69 -1.89 19.77
C GLU A 125 5.35 -0.44 19.37
N LEU A 126 4.15 -0.24 18.85
CA LEU A 126 3.69 1.05 18.34
C LEU A 126 2.89 1.86 19.36
N GLN A 127 3.04 1.58 20.65
CA GLN A 127 2.42 2.39 21.70
C GLN A 127 2.87 3.86 21.60
N GLY A 128 1.91 4.78 21.47
CA GLY A 128 2.17 6.21 21.29
C GLY A 128 2.42 6.65 19.85
N SER A 129 2.53 5.72 18.89
CA SER A 129 2.79 6.03 17.48
C SER A 129 1.72 6.93 16.87
N SER A 130 0.45 6.80 17.30
CA SER A 130 -0.65 7.66 16.85
C SER A 130 -0.39 9.15 17.08
N LYS A 131 0.12 9.52 18.27
CA LYS A 131 0.48 10.90 18.59
C LYS A 131 1.68 11.35 17.77
N ALA A 132 2.67 10.48 17.60
CA ALA A 132 3.84 10.76 16.77
C ALA A 132 3.47 10.98 15.30
N ALA A 133 2.67 10.09 14.71
CA ALA A 133 2.15 10.19 13.35
C ALA A 133 1.34 11.47 13.14
N GLY A 134 0.43 11.80 14.07
CA GLY A 134 -0.34 13.06 13.99
C GLY A 134 0.54 14.31 14.07
N THR A 135 1.67 14.25 14.78
CA THR A 135 2.65 15.34 14.84
C THR A 135 3.41 15.46 13.52
N MET A 136 3.90 14.33 13.00
CA MET A 136 4.56 14.26 11.70
C MET A 136 3.66 14.75 10.55
N GLN A 137 2.39 14.33 10.52
CA GLN A 137 1.42 14.78 9.52
C GLN A 137 1.23 16.30 9.55
N ARG A 138 1.06 16.87 10.75
CA ARG A 138 0.86 18.32 10.93
C ARG A 138 2.07 19.14 10.50
N VAL A 139 3.27 18.74 10.92
CA VAL A 139 4.51 19.54 10.71
C VAL A 139 5.07 19.32 9.32
N CYS A 140 5.17 18.06 8.89
CA CYS A 140 5.78 17.70 7.61
C CYS A 140 4.78 17.76 6.44
N GLY A 141 3.50 18.03 6.71
CA GLY A 141 2.49 18.20 5.67
C GLY A 141 2.19 16.91 4.92
N PHE A 142 2.34 15.76 5.58
CA PHE A 142 1.66 14.57 5.09
C PHE A 142 0.18 14.90 5.18
N ALA A 143 -0.51 14.96 4.03
CA ALA A 143 -1.96 15.00 4.08
C ALA A 143 -2.38 13.93 5.09
N THR A 144 -3.01 14.34 6.20
CA THR A 144 -3.85 13.44 6.97
C THR A 144 -4.65 12.75 5.90
N ALA A 145 -4.46 11.44 5.71
CA ALA A 145 -5.34 10.72 4.82
C ALA A 145 -6.74 11.15 5.27
N PRO A 146 -7.51 11.89 4.46
CA PRO A 146 -8.91 12.09 4.81
C PRO A 146 -9.45 10.70 5.10
N ALA A 147 -10.25 10.53 6.16
CA ALA A 147 -10.85 9.25 6.53
C ALA A 147 -11.27 8.53 5.24
N ALA A 148 -10.48 7.53 4.83
CA ALA A 148 -10.35 7.06 3.45
C ALA A 148 -11.18 7.88 2.42
N SER A 149 -10.73 9.07 2.00
CA SER A 149 -11.19 9.53 0.67
C SER A 149 -10.36 8.73 -0.33
N PRO A 150 -10.98 7.89 -1.15
CA PRO A 150 -10.27 6.71 -1.60
C PRO A 150 -9.38 7.15 -2.77
N ARG A 151 -8.06 7.02 -2.65
CA ARG A 151 -7.18 6.97 -3.85
C ARG A 151 -7.50 5.76 -4.74
N ASP A 152 -8.30 4.89 -4.18
CA ASP A 152 -9.02 3.78 -4.74
C ASP A 152 -10.39 4.13 -5.32
N SER A 153 -10.84 5.38 -5.26
CA SER A 153 -12.13 5.80 -5.79
C SER A 153 -11.97 6.21 -7.23
N TRP A 154 -12.87 5.70 -8.05
CA TRP A 154 -12.85 5.88 -9.47
C TRP A 154 -14.25 6.32 -9.90
N THR A 155 -14.31 7.49 -10.51
CA THR A 155 -15.56 8.07 -11.03
C THR A 155 -15.89 7.41 -12.35
N ALA A 156 -17.13 6.95 -12.52
CA ALA A 156 -17.58 6.34 -13.76
C ALA A 156 -17.50 7.34 -14.92
N ALA A 157 -16.69 7.01 -15.94
CA ALA A 157 -16.42 7.89 -17.08
C ALA A 157 -17.11 7.43 -18.39
N SER A 158 -17.52 6.16 -18.46
CA SER A 158 -18.29 5.62 -19.58
C SER A 158 -19.77 5.49 -19.24
N THR A 159 -20.67 5.66 -20.22
CA THR A 159 -22.12 5.46 -20.06
C THR A 159 -22.44 4.09 -19.46
N THR A 160 -21.73 3.05 -19.90
CA THR A 160 -21.86 1.69 -19.39
C THR A 160 -21.48 1.60 -17.90
N ALA A 161 -20.37 2.22 -17.49
CA ALA A 161 -19.99 2.28 -16.08
C ALA A 161 -21.04 3.03 -15.25
N THR A 162 -21.48 4.21 -15.68
CA THR A 162 -22.48 5.00 -14.95
C THR A 162 -23.80 4.25 -14.75
N ALA A 163 -24.23 3.49 -15.77
CA ALA A 163 -25.51 2.78 -15.77
C ALA A 163 -25.49 1.46 -14.98
N ILE A 164 -24.36 0.75 -14.99
CA ILE A 164 -24.24 -0.61 -14.44
C ILE A 164 -23.52 -0.59 -13.09
N THR A 165 -22.28 -0.13 -13.05
CA THR A 165 -21.42 -0.24 -11.85
C THR A 165 -21.55 0.96 -10.94
N GLY A 166 -21.81 2.13 -11.52
CA GLY A 166 -21.61 3.40 -10.85
C GLY A 166 -20.13 3.69 -10.60
N ASP A 167 -19.87 4.65 -9.73
CA ASP A 167 -18.54 4.87 -9.16
C ASP A 167 -18.08 3.64 -8.38
N ILE A 168 -16.77 3.41 -8.34
CA ILE A 168 -16.21 2.24 -7.66
C ILE A 168 -15.13 2.63 -6.67
N GLN A 169 -14.89 1.73 -5.71
CA GLN A 169 -13.77 1.75 -4.79
C GLN A 169 -12.98 0.46 -4.98
N ILE A 170 -11.70 0.56 -5.28
CA ILE A 170 -10.77 -0.57 -5.38
C ILE A 170 -10.09 -0.80 -4.03
N SER A 171 -9.59 -1.99 -3.79
CA SER A 171 -8.73 -2.27 -2.65
C SER A 171 -7.86 -3.48 -2.98
N ALA A 172 -6.90 -3.78 -2.11
CA ALA A 172 -6.12 -5.02 -2.22
C ALA A 172 -6.99 -6.29 -2.16
N LYS A 173 -8.21 -6.22 -1.61
CA LYS A 173 -9.11 -7.37 -1.42
C LYS A 173 -10.20 -7.49 -2.48
N GLY A 174 -10.44 -6.44 -3.28
CA GLY A 174 -11.61 -6.43 -4.14
C GLY A 174 -12.09 -5.06 -4.61
N ILE A 175 -13.26 -5.06 -5.22
CA ILE A 175 -13.96 -3.88 -5.73
C ILE A 175 -15.26 -3.71 -4.95
N ARG A 176 -15.58 -2.49 -4.56
CA ARG A 176 -16.91 -2.10 -4.07
C ARG A 176 -17.56 -1.17 -5.09
N PHE A 177 -18.77 -1.51 -5.49
CA PHE A 177 -19.59 -0.74 -6.42
C PHE A 177 -20.42 0.32 -5.69
N GLU A 178 -20.95 1.29 -6.44
CA GLU A 178 -21.75 2.41 -5.90
C GLU A 178 -22.97 1.93 -5.11
N ASN A 179 -23.60 0.83 -5.53
CA ASN A 179 -24.75 0.25 -4.83
C ASN A 179 -24.37 -0.49 -3.52
N GLY A 180 -23.08 -0.49 -3.15
CA GLY A 180 -22.55 -1.13 -1.95
C GLY A 180 -22.15 -2.60 -2.13
N THR A 181 -22.47 -3.23 -3.26
CA THR A 181 -22.06 -4.62 -3.54
C THR A 181 -20.55 -4.72 -3.72
N THR A 182 -19.96 -5.83 -3.27
CA THR A 182 -18.51 -6.07 -3.31
C THR A 182 -18.16 -7.31 -4.10
N LEU A 183 -17.04 -7.28 -4.82
CA LEU A 183 -16.39 -8.44 -5.40
C LEU A 183 -15.06 -8.68 -4.71
N GLU A 184 -14.90 -9.87 -4.15
CA GLU A 184 -13.63 -10.31 -3.59
C GLU A 184 -12.72 -10.87 -4.67
N LEU A 185 -11.47 -10.41 -4.66
CA LEU A 185 -10.48 -10.72 -5.69
C LEU A 185 -9.21 -11.30 -5.06
N THR A 186 -8.55 -12.18 -5.81
CA THR A 186 -7.24 -12.73 -5.48
C THR A 186 -6.30 -12.61 -6.67
N SER A 187 -5.00 -12.50 -6.41
CA SER A 187 -3.98 -12.38 -7.45
C SER A 187 -3.89 -13.64 -8.30
N THR A 188 -3.47 -13.48 -9.54
CA THR A 188 -3.07 -14.58 -10.43
C THR A 188 -1.58 -14.48 -10.75
N ASP A 189 -1.06 -15.47 -11.48
CA ASP A 189 0.31 -15.46 -11.98
C ASP A 189 0.54 -14.42 -13.10
N GLN A 190 -0.54 -13.80 -13.62
CA GLN A 190 -0.47 -12.74 -14.63
C GLN A 190 -0.56 -11.36 -13.97
N PRO A 191 0.45 -10.48 -14.15
CA PRO A 191 0.44 -9.13 -13.58
C PRO A 191 -0.78 -8.32 -14.04
N GLY A 192 -1.46 -7.68 -13.08
CA GLY A 192 -2.66 -6.86 -13.36
C GLY A 192 -3.95 -7.65 -13.62
N VAL A 193 -3.89 -8.98 -13.57
CA VAL A 193 -5.04 -9.87 -13.73
C VAL A 193 -5.41 -10.49 -12.39
N LEU A 194 -6.67 -10.32 -12.00
CA LEU A 194 -7.23 -10.78 -10.74
C LEU A 194 -8.32 -11.81 -11.00
N ARG A 195 -8.43 -12.80 -10.11
CA ARG A 195 -9.46 -13.83 -10.13
C ARG A 195 -10.51 -13.53 -9.06
N LEU A 196 -11.78 -13.74 -9.38
CA LEU A 196 -12.84 -13.69 -8.38
C LEU A 196 -12.70 -14.86 -7.40
N VAL A 197 -12.72 -14.55 -6.10
CA VAL A 197 -12.70 -15.57 -5.04
C VAL A 197 -13.96 -16.43 -5.11
N LYS A 198 -15.11 -15.77 -5.21
CA LYS A 198 -16.42 -16.40 -5.41
C LYS A 198 -16.93 -16.06 -6.80
N ARG A 199 -17.27 -17.08 -7.59
CA ARG A 199 -17.86 -16.92 -8.93
C ARG A 199 -19.32 -16.53 -8.80
N GLU A 200 -19.56 -15.26 -8.50
CA GLU A 200 -20.89 -14.67 -8.44
C GLU A 200 -21.03 -13.54 -9.46
N ASN A 201 -22.25 -13.38 -9.98
CA ASN A 201 -22.61 -12.27 -10.85
C ASN A 201 -23.48 -11.31 -10.03
N PRO A 202 -22.88 -10.32 -9.35
CA PRO A 202 -23.64 -9.45 -8.47
C PRO A 202 -24.69 -8.67 -9.26
N VAL A 203 -25.85 -8.48 -8.64
CA VAL A 203 -26.84 -7.52 -9.12
C VAL A 203 -26.36 -6.12 -8.72
N LEU A 204 -26.16 -5.28 -9.71
CA LEU A 204 -25.61 -3.93 -9.59
C LEU A 204 -26.72 -2.88 -9.76
N LYS A 205 -26.35 -1.65 -10.18
CA LYS A 205 -27.33 -0.58 -10.38
C LYS A 205 -28.38 -0.99 -11.40
N ASN A 206 -29.63 -0.60 -11.14
CA ASN A 206 -30.77 -0.85 -12.03
C ASN A 206 -30.98 -2.33 -12.39
N ASN A 207 -30.68 -3.25 -11.47
CA ASN A 207 -30.74 -4.69 -11.67
C ASN A 207 -29.83 -5.22 -12.81
N ASN A 208 -28.80 -4.48 -13.18
CA ASN A 208 -27.82 -4.94 -14.15
C ASN A 208 -26.85 -5.95 -13.54
N LEU A 209 -26.27 -6.78 -14.39
CA LEU A 209 -25.20 -7.72 -14.03
C LEU A 209 -23.86 -7.22 -14.57
N LEU A 210 -22.74 -7.67 -13.98
CA LEU A 210 -21.41 -7.22 -14.37
C LEU A 210 -20.96 -7.76 -15.73
N CYS A 211 -21.49 -8.91 -16.16
CA CYS A 211 -20.94 -9.65 -17.29
C CYS A 211 -21.98 -10.56 -17.95
N GLY A 212 -23.07 -9.97 -18.45
CA GLY A 212 -24.19 -10.74 -18.98
C GLY A 212 -24.80 -11.67 -17.91
N GLN A 213 -25.30 -12.84 -18.31
CA GLN A 213 -25.92 -13.80 -17.38
C GLN A 213 -24.90 -14.73 -16.70
N GLN A 214 -23.72 -14.92 -17.29
CA GLN A 214 -22.71 -15.83 -16.76
C GLN A 214 -21.82 -15.13 -15.72
N PRO A 215 -21.51 -15.77 -14.58
CA PRO A 215 -20.65 -15.17 -13.59
C PRO A 215 -19.22 -14.90 -14.10
N PRO A 216 -18.69 -13.69 -13.85
CA PRO A 216 -17.30 -13.36 -14.12
C PRO A 216 -16.33 -14.29 -13.40
N THR A 217 -15.20 -14.55 -14.04
CA THR A 217 -14.11 -15.35 -13.46
C THR A 217 -12.88 -14.49 -13.20
N PHE A 218 -12.61 -13.52 -14.08
CA PHE A 218 -11.47 -12.62 -13.95
C PHE A 218 -11.85 -11.16 -14.14
N VAL A 219 -11.06 -10.31 -13.51
CA VAL A 219 -11.08 -8.87 -13.67
C VAL A 219 -9.66 -8.41 -13.95
N VAL A 220 -9.51 -7.47 -14.87
CA VAL A 220 -8.24 -6.85 -15.20
C VAL A 220 -8.34 -5.36 -14.97
N TYR A 221 -7.35 -4.80 -14.27
CA TYR A 221 -7.19 -3.36 -14.11
C TYR A 221 -6.29 -2.84 -15.22
N GLY A 222 -6.90 -2.47 -16.33
CA GLY A 222 -6.21 -1.80 -17.43
C GLY A 222 -5.82 -0.38 -17.06
N ARG A 223 -4.63 0.03 -17.49
CA ARG A 223 -4.06 1.37 -17.28
C ARG A 223 -3.53 1.97 -18.57
N ASP A 224 -3.19 3.25 -18.55
CA ASP A 224 -2.58 3.91 -19.70
C ASP A 224 -1.21 3.31 -20.03
N GLU A 225 -0.89 3.17 -21.32
CA GLU A 225 0.40 2.62 -21.82
C GLU A 225 1.64 3.32 -21.25
N ARG A 226 1.50 4.60 -20.89
CA ARG A 226 2.59 5.44 -20.38
C ARG A 226 2.78 5.33 -18.87
N THR A 227 2.00 4.49 -18.20
CA THR A 227 1.98 4.39 -16.74
C THR A 227 2.47 3.02 -16.27
N GLU A 228 3.41 3.04 -15.33
CA GLU A 228 4.02 1.81 -14.80
C GLU A 228 3.05 1.05 -13.89
N SER A 229 2.17 1.78 -13.19
CA SER A 229 1.20 1.23 -12.23
C SER A 229 -0.14 1.95 -12.28
N LEU A 230 -1.19 1.28 -11.78
CA LEU A 230 -2.52 1.89 -11.63
C LEU A 230 -2.47 3.12 -10.70
N ASP A 231 -1.58 3.12 -9.71
CA ASP A 231 -1.36 4.25 -8.79
C ASP A 231 -0.82 5.50 -9.47
N SER A 232 -0.23 5.37 -10.65
CA SER A 232 0.24 6.49 -11.48
C SER A 232 -0.72 6.87 -12.61
N SER A 233 -1.82 6.12 -12.80
CA SER A 233 -2.77 6.34 -13.89
C SER A 233 -3.91 7.27 -13.51
N SER A 234 -4.32 8.16 -14.41
CA SER A 234 -5.57 8.93 -14.28
C SER A 234 -6.78 8.19 -14.83
N ASN A 235 -6.55 7.13 -15.61
CA ASN A 235 -7.58 6.31 -16.24
C ASN A 235 -7.53 4.88 -15.72
N LEU A 236 -8.71 4.28 -15.55
CA LEU A 236 -8.86 2.86 -15.27
C LEU A 236 -9.79 2.24 -16.30
N TYR A 237 -9.35 1.12 -16.86
CA TYR A 237 -10.11 0.27 -17.76
C TYR A 237 -10.41 -1.05 -17.05
N LEU A 238 -11.56 -1.12 -16.38
CA LEU A 238 -11.99 -2.35 -15.73
C LEU A 238 -12.52 -3.31 -16.78
N LYS A 239 -11.74 -4.33 -17.11
CA LYS A 239 -12.10 -5.36 -18.09
C LYS A 239 -12.53 -6.61 -17.34
N VAL A 240 -13.65 -7.20 -17.76
CA VAL A 240 -14.25 -8.36 -17.11
C VAL A 240 -14.26 -9.53 -18.09
N TYR A 241 -13.90 -10.72 -17.59
CA TYR A 241 -13.78 -11.94 -18.39
C TYR A 241 -14.55 -13.12 -17.78
N ASN A 242 -15.21 -13.87 -18.64
CA ASN A 242 -15.84 -15.17 -18.38
C ASN A 242 -15.01 -16.29 -19.03
N GLY A 243 -14.67 -17.32 -18.25
CA GLY A 243 -14.03 -18.51 -18.82
C GLY A 243 -12.99 -19.14 -17.89
N SER A 244 -12.38 -20.21 -18.36
CA SER A 244 -11.34 -20.94 -17.63
C SER A 244 -9.94 -20.40 -17.86
N GLN A 245 -9.71 -19.70 -18.98
CA GLN A 245 -8.40 -19.18 -19.36
C GLN A 245 -8.13 -17.83 -18.69
N ILE A 246 -6.94 -17.71 -18.08
CA ILE A 246 -6.48 -16.45 -17.49
C ILE A 246 -6.17 -15.48 -18.63
N PRO A 247 -6.74 -14.26 -18.64
CA PRO A 247 -6.38 -13.23 -19.63
C PRO A 247 -4.87 -12.95 -19.64
N PRO A 248 -4.27 -12.64 -20.80
CA PRO A 248 -2.86 -12.31 -20.86
C PRO A 248 -2.58 -11.00 -20.12
N GLY A 249 -1.40 -10.87 -19.50
CA GLY A 249 -1.00 -9.63 -18.82
C GLY A 249 -0.98 -8.39 -19.72
N SER A 250 -0.87 -8.56 -21.05
CA SER A 250 -1.01 -7.47 -22.02
C SER A 250 -2.38 -6.79 -21.97
N ASP A 251 -3.42 -7.49 -21.53
CA ASP A 251 -4.76 -6.91 -21.38
C ASP A 251 -4.82 -5.95 -20.19
N ALA A 252 -3.80 -5.87 -19.33
CA ALA A 252 -3.67 -4.85 -18.30
C ALA A 252 -3.16 -3.49 -18.83
N ILE A 253 -2.97 -3.37 -20.15
CA ILE A 253 -2.48 -2.16 -20.81
C ILE A 253 -3.52 -1.66 -21.82
N GLY A 254 -3.80 -0.35 -21.79
CA GLY A 254 -4.73 0.32 -22.70
C GLY A 254 -6.17 -0.18 -22.59
N MET A 255 -6.98 0.17 -23.59
CA MET A 255 -8.38 -0.26 -23.70
C MET A 255 -8.57 -1.57 -24.48
N ASP A 256 -7.52 -2.03 -25.17
CA ASP A 256 -7.56 -3.23 -26.01
C ASP A 256 -7.95 -4.46 -25.20
N HIS A 257 -8.85 -5.27 -25.76
CA HIS A 257 -9.28 -6.55 -25.18
C HIS A 257 -9.21 -7.59 -26.28
N LYS A 258 -8.18 -8.45 -26.21
CA LYS A 258 -7.98 -9.53 -27.19
C LYS A 258 -8.08 -10.91 -26.54
N GLY A 259 -8.14 -10.96 -25.21
CA GLY A 259 -8.35 -12.19 -24.46
C GLY A 259 -9.69 -12.85 -24.77
N SER A 260 -9.64 -14.17 -25.01
CA SER A 260 -10.84 -15.01 -25.06
C SER A 260 -11.65 -14.87 -23.77
N GLY A 261 -12.98 -14.79 -23.91
CA GLY A 261 -13.86 -14.67 -22.76
C GLY A 261 -14.08 -13.26 -22.26
N PHE A 262 -13.53 -12.23 -22.92
CA PHE A 262 -13.89 -10.84 -22.64
C PHE A 262 -15.40 -10.64 -22.75
N CYS A 263 -16.01 -9.95 -21.78
CA CYS A 263 -17.44 -9.71 -21.78
C CYS A 263 -17.84 -8.25 -21.59
N ALA A 264 -17.07 -7.48 -20.82
CA ALA A 264 -17.43 -6.11 -20.48
C ALA A 264 -16.19 -5.25 -20.21
N LEU A 265 -16.29 -3.98 -20.57
CA LEU A 265 -15.32 -2.93 -20.28
C LEU A 265 -16.05 -1.75 -19.63
N TYR A 266 -15.48 -1.25 -18.54
CA TYR A 266 -15.94 -0.07 -17.82
C TYR A 266 -14.79 0.90 -17.65
N ASN A 267 -15.00 2.15 -18.05
CA ASN A 267 -13.99 3.20 -17.96
C ASN A 267 -14.26 4.11 -16.77
N TYR A 268 -13.18 4.48 -16.08
CA TYR A 268 -13.22 5.37 -14.94
C TYR A 268 -12.05 6.36 -14.95
N THR A 269 -12.21 7.46 -14.22
CA THR A 269 -11.19 8.48 -13.99
C THR A 269 -11.09 8.86 -12.53
N ARG A 270 -9.97 9.50 -12.15
CA ARG A 270 -9.75 10.08 -10.82
C ARG A 270 -8.97 11.38 -10.90
#